data_AF-R5I2K4-F1
#
_entry.id   AF-R5I2K4-F1
#
_cell.length_a   1.000
_cell.length_b   1.000
_cell.length_c   1.000
_cell.angle_alpha   90.00
_cell.angle_beta   90.00
_cell.angle_gamma   90.00
#
_symmetry.space_group_name_H-M   'P 1'
#
loop_
_entity.id
_entity.type
_entity.pdbx_description
1 polymer ?
#
loop_
_entity_poly.entity_id
_entity_poly.type
_entity_poly.pdbx_seq_one_letter_code
_entity_poly.pdbx_strand_id
1 'polypeptide(L)'
;MRKIILTIAAVAVVSSCSIYRKYQRPEDVVPMDSLYRAELVSPEEDARAAEDSTSFGYMPWEEMFTDPYLQELIRTALDNNTDLLSAALRVEQAQARLKASKWAYSPSLNLGPQGGYNYTLADNQGNVTTTGTWTYNAGLSVSWDIDLFGSLLNAKRGAQAALLQQEAYRQAVRSQLIATVANAYYSLLMLDEQVRVSEENVTLWAEQIRSMEAMLKVGRVNENAVTQSRAQLYGLEASLADMKRQRQEAENALCSILGSVYTKIERGTLDEQTLPQDFSVGIPLELLSNRPDVYQAEMALASAYYSTNQARSAFYPKLTLSGSAGWTNSVGQAILNPGGLIVSALAQLAQPIFNKGQLTSNLRVAKAEEEIAKLSYKQALLDAGEEVNNNLYALEIYDEMLQKHTSQMTDLERSVQTAEYLYQKSTGMTYLEVLTARQSLLTAQLNVVSDKYLLLQTTVNLYRSLGGGRQ
;
A
#
# COMPACT_ATOMS: atom_id res chain seq x y z
N MET A 1 20.35 -39.78 44.50
CA MET A 1 19.24 -38.82 44.77
C MET A 1 19.72 -37.38 44.93
N ARG A 2 20.65 -37.06 45.85
CA ARG A 2 21.16 -35.67 46.06
C ARG A 2 21.74 -34.99 44.81
N LYS A 3 22.46 -35.74 43.95
CA LYS A 3 23.00 -35.24 42.66
C LYS A 3 21.92 -34.99 41.58
N ILE A 4 20.81 -35.72 41.62
CA ILE A 4 19.67 -35.57 40.70
C ILE A 4 18.84 -34.33 41.09
N ILE A 5 18.65 -34.11 42.40
CA ILE A 5 17.96 -32.92 42.92
C ILE A 5 18.76 -31.64 42.63
N LEU A 6 20.11 -31.69 42.75
CA LEU A 6 20.99 -30.56 42.40
C LEU A 6 20.99 -30.26 40.89
N THR A 7 20.87 -31.26 40.02
CA THR A 7 20.78 -31.05 38.56
C THR A 7 19.40 -30.52 38.15
N ILE A 8 18.32 -31.01 38.75
CA ILE A 8 16.96 -30.48 38.53
C ILE A 8 16.85 -29.03 39.04
N ALA A 9 17.43 -28.72 40.20
CA ALA A 9 17.47 -27.36 40.73
C ALA A 9 18.31 -26.41 39.86
N ALA A 10 19.45 -26.87 39.32
CA ALA A 10 20.25 -26.07 38.39
C ALA A 10 19.50 -25.80 37.07
N VAL A 11 18.78 -26.77 36.51
CA VAL A 11 17.94 -26.59 35.32
C VAL A 11 16.76 -25.63 35.60
N ALA A 12 16.16 -25.69 36.79
CA ALA A 12 15.09 -24.77 37.18
C ALA A 12 15.56 -23.31 37.34
N VAL A 13 16.78 -23.08 37.84
CA VAL A 13 17.35 -21.72 37.98
C VAL A 13 17.76 -21.13 36.62
N VAL A 14 18.15 -21.95 35.63
CA VAL A 14 18.41 -21.47 34.26
C VAL A 14 17.11 -21.14 33.51
N SER A 15 15.97 -21.68 33.95
CA SER A 15 14.66 -21.46 33.33
C SER A 15 13.98 -20.14 33.73
N SER A 16 14.47 -19.43 34.75
CA SER A 16 13.81 -18.21 35.27
C SER A 16 14.24 -16.91 34.60
N CYS A 17 15.31 -16.92 33.79
CA CYS A 17 15.61 -15.82 32.87
C CYS A 17 14.98 -16.17 31.53
N SER A 18 13.83 -15.58 31.17
CA SER A 18 13.35 -15.68 29.79
C SER A 18 14.37 -14.98 28.88
N ILE A 19 15.32 -15.74 28.30
CA ILE A 19 16.44 -15.21 27.52
C ILE A 19 15.94 -14.37 26.33
N TYR A 20 14.71 -14.61 25.86
CA TYR A 20 14.10 -13.89 24.74
C TYR A 20 12.71 -13.35 25.12
N ARG A 21 12.59 -12.02 25.14
CA ARG A 21 11.32 -11.33 25.37
C ARG A 21 10.47 -11.33 24.10
N LYS A 22 9.15 -11.18 24.27
CA LYS A 22 8.26 -10.90 23.14
C LYS A 22 8.53 -9.48 22.64
N TYR A 23 8.30 -9.24 21.36
CA TYR A 23 8.29 -7.89 20.82
C TYR A 23 7.33 -7.00 21.63
N GLN A 24 7.79 -5.79 21.93
CA GLN A 24 7.01 -4.74 22.55
C GLN A 24 7.19 -3.49 21.69
N ARG A 25 6.10 -2.79 21.39
CA ARG A 25 6.14 -1.54 20.65
C ARG A 25 7.07 -0.56 21.38
N PRO A 26 8.06 0.06 20.72
CA PRO A 26 8.90 1.03 21.38
C PRO A 26 8.11 2.30 21.71
N GLU A 27 8.17 2.76 22.96
CA GLU A 27 7.47 3.97 23.44
C GLU A 27 8.17 5.27 23.00
N ASP A 28 9.40 5.17 22.48
CA ASP A 28 10.30 6.27 22.18
C ASP A 28 10.29 6.74 20.71
N VAL A 29 9.41 6.19 19.85
CA VAL A 29 9.47 6.40 18.40
C VAL A 29 9.01 7.81 18.00
N VAL A 30 7.84 8.24 18.48
CA VAL A 30 7.28 9.59 18.29
C VAL A 30 6.40 9.92 19.51
N PRO A 31 6.50 11.13 20.11
CA PRO A 31 5.47 11.62 21.01
C PRO A 31 4.18 11.78 20.19
N MET A 32 3.26 10.84 20.33
CA MET A 32 2.14 10.72 19.39
C MET A 32 1.13 11.88 19.52
N ASP A 33 1.14 12.59 20.65
CA ASP A 33 0.25 13.72 20.97
C ASP A 33 0.53 14.99 20.12
N SER A 34 1.54 14.98 19.24
CA SER A 34 1.91 16.12 18.38
C SER A 34 1.88 15.81 16.88
N LEU A 35 1.27 14.68 16.47
CA LEU A 35 1.22 14.25 15.07
C LEU A 35 0.17 14.99 14.23
N TYR A 36 -0.78 15.68 14.87
CA TYR A 36 -1.79 16.49 14.19
C TYR A 36 -1.93 17.88 14.82
N ARG A 37 -2.38 18.85 14.01
CA ARG A 37 -2.62 20.22 14.47
C ARG A 37 -3.91 20.25 15.29
N ALA A 38 -3.77 20.21 16.61
CA ALA A 38 -4.89 20.31 17.56
C ALA A 38 -5.70 21.62 17.46
N GLU A 39 -5.21 22.63 16.73
CA GLU A 39 -5.91 23.91 16.52
C GLU A 39 -7.04 23.83 15.47
N LEU A 40 -7.08 22.76 14.67
CA LEU A 40 -8.13 22.53 13.64
C LEU A 40 -9.30 21.67 14.16
N VAL A 41 -9.19 21.17 15.39
CA VAL A 41 -10.16 20.28 16.03
C VAL A 41 -10.53 20.88 17.38
N SER A 42 -11.80 21.11 17.68
CA SER A 42 -12.15 21.61 19.01
C SER A 42 -11.87 20.53 20.07
N PRO A 43 -11.39 20.89 21.29
CA PRO A 43 -11.11 19.92 22.35
C PRO A 43 -12.33 19.07 22.76
N GLU A 44 -13.54 19.58 22.53
CA GLU A 44 -14.80 18.87 22.78
C GLU A 44 -15.12 17.83 21.68
N GLU A 45 -14.70 18.06 20.43
CA GLU A 45 -14.84 17.11 19.31
C GLU A 45 -13.78 16.00 19.38
N ASP A 46 -12.55 16.32 19.82
CA ASP A 46 -11.48 15.33 20.01
C ASP A 46 -11.84 14.31 21.10
N ALA A 47 -12.37 14.80 22.23
CA ALA A 47 -12.83 13.97 23.34
C ALA A 47 -14.03 13.07 22.96
N ARG A 48 -14.94 13.55 22.09
CA ARG A 48 -16.07 12.75 21.61
C ARG A 48 -15.65 11.68 20.61
N ALA A 49 -14.73 11.97 19.68
CA ALA A 49 -14.31 10.95 18.72
C ALA A 49 -13.43 9.87 19.34
N ALA A 50 -12.69 10.17 20.43
CA ALA A 50 -11.93 9.17 21.18
C ALA A 50 -12.83 8.12 21.87
N GLU A 51 -14.09 8.47 22.18
CA GLU A 51 -15.07 7.54 22.75
C GLU A 51 -15.97 6.89 21.68
N ASP A 52 -16.05 7.46 20.46
CA ASP A 52 -17.04 7.08 19.46
C ASP A 52 -16.47 6.14 18.38
N SER A 53 -16.96 4.89 18.36
CA SER A 53 -16.68 3.89 17.32
C SER A 53 -17.20 4.27 15.92
N THR A 54 -17.85 5.42 15.77
CA THR A 54 -18.42 5.94 14.52
C THR A 54 -17.50 6.92 13.77
N SER A 55 -16.20 6.94 14.09
CA SER A 55 -15.24 7.78 13.36
C SER A 55 -15.29 7.55 11.85
N PHE A 56 -15.13 8.63 11.08
CA PHE A 56 -15.13 8.66 9.61
C PHE A 56 -14.21 7.61 8.96
N GLY A 57 -13.09 7.25 9.61
CA GLY A 57 -12.18 6.20 9.14
C GLY A 57 -12.72 4.76 9.26
N TYR A 58 -13.72 4.52 10.11
CA TYR A 58 -14.37 3.22 10.28
C TYR A 58 -15.65 3.05 9.46
N MET A 59 -16.13 4.12 8.81
CA MET A 59 -17.32 4.06 7.96
C MET A 59 -17.12 3.07 6.80
N PRO A 60 -18.07 2.16 6.55
CA PRO A 60 -18.12 1.33 5.34
C PRO A 60 -17.97 2.17 4.08
N TRP A 61 -17.18 1.69 3.12
CA TRP A 61 -16.97 2.45 1.89
C TRP A 61 -18.28 2.57 1.08
N GLU A 62 -19.19 1.60 1.22
CA GLU A 62 -20.52 1.64 0.61
C GLU A 62 -21.40 2.76 1.16
N GLU A 63 -21.19 3.18 2.41
CA GLU A 63 -21.91 4.31 3.02
C GLU A 63 -21.25 5.64 2.66
N MET A 64 -19.93 5.66 2.50
CA MET A 64 -19.15 6.83 2.10
C MET A 64 -19.44 7.23 0.64
N PHE A 65 -19.47 6.25 -0.27
CA PHE A 65 -19.72 6.46 -1.70
C PHE A 65 -21.18 6.17 -2.04
N THR A 66 -21.99 7.21 -2.18
CA THR A 66 -23.44 7.09 -2.40
C THR A 66 -23.85 6.82 -3.86
N ASP A 67 -22.99 7.14 -4.83
CA ASP A 67 -23.26 6.93 -6.26
C ASP A 67 -23.25 5.42 -6.60
N PRO A 68 -24.37 4.85 -7.10
CA PRO A 68 -24.47 3.43 -7.41
C PRO A 68 -23.53 2.98 -8.53
N TYR A 69 -23.22 3.85 -9.50
CA TYR A 69 -22.26 3.53 -10.56
C TYR A 69 -20.85 3.42 -9.97
N LEU A 70 -20.47 4.36 -9.11
CA LEU A 70 -19.18 4.32 -8.42
C LEU A 70 -19.06 3.06 -7.55
N GLN A 71 -20.11 2.71 -6.80
CA GLN A 71 -20.07 1.50 -5.99
C GLN A 71 -19.82 0.25 -6.81
N GLU A 72 -20.47 0.13 -7.97
CA GLU A 72 -20.29 -1.03 -8.84
C GLU A 72 -18.88 -1.09 -9.45
N LEU A 73 -18.30 0.05 -9.80
CA LEU A 73 -16.92 0.14 -10.25
C LEU A 73 -15.94 -0.27 -9.14
N ILE A 74 -16.18 0.14 -7.89
CA ILE A 74 -15.36 -0.28 -6.75
C ILE A 74 -15.45 -1.80 -6.55
N ARG A 75 -16.66 -2.39 -6.58
CA ARG A 75 -16.81 -3.86 -6.49
C ARG A 75 -16.05 -4.58 -7.60
N THR A 76 -16.21 -4.12 -8.83
CA THR A 76 -15.53 -4.68 -10.00
C THR A 76 -14.01 -4.62 -9.85
N ALA A 77 -13.47 -3.50 -9.33
CA ALA A 77 -12.05 -3.36 -9.05
C ALA A 77 -11.58 -4.33 -7.96
N LEU A 78 -12.32 -4.44 -6.85
CA LEU A 78 -11.96 -5.33 -5.74
C LEU A 78 -11.90 -6.81 -6.16
N ASP A 79 -12.71 -7.22 -7.14
CA ASP A 79 -12.74 -8.60 -7.64
C ASP A 79 -11.66 -8.89 -8.68
N ASN A 80 -11.33 -7.92 -9.55
CA ASN A 80 -10.51 -8.16 -10.74
C ASN A 80 -9.11 -7.51 -10.72
N ASN A 81 -8.86 -6.56 -9.82
CA ASN A 81 -7.62 -5.81 -9.83
C ASN A 81 -6.41 -6.73 -9.52
N THR A 82 -5.42 -6.71 -10.42
CA THR A 82 -4.26 -7.61 -10.38
C THR A 82 -3.34 -7.37 -9.20
N ASP A 83 -3.26 -6.15 -8.68
CA ASP A 83 -2.42 -5.81 -7.54
C ASP A 83 -3.02 -6.36 -6.23
N LEU A 84 -4.35 -6.26 -6.08
CA LEU A 84 -5.05 -6.84 -4.93
C LEU A 84 -5.00 -8.37 -4.95
N LEU A 85 -5.17 -9.00 -6.11
CA LEU A 85 -4.98 -10.45 -6.29
C LEU A 85 -3.55 -10.88 -5.95
N SER A 86 -2.56 -10.12 -6.41
CA SER A 86 -1.14 -10.37 -6.06
C SER A 86 -0.88 -10.21 -4.57
N ALA A 87 -1.51 -9.24 -3.90
CA ALA A 87 -1.42 -9.07 -2.46
C ALA A 87 -2.02 -10.26 -1.69
N ALA A 88 -3.14 -10.82 -2.17
CA ALA A 88 -3.72 -12.04 -1.60
C ALA A 88 -2.76 -13.25 -1.71
N LEU A 89 -2.08 -13.43 -2.84
CA LEU A 89 -1.07 -14.48 -3.01
C LEU A 89 0.16 -14.27 -2.11
N ARG A 90 0.54 -13.02 -1.82
CA ARG A 90 1.61 -12.72 -0.84
C ARG A 90 1.22 -13.14 0.58
N VAL A 91 -0.04 -12.99 0.96
CA VAL A 91 -0.57 -13.51 2.24
C VAL A 91 -0.46 -15.04 2.26
N GLU A 92 -0.91 -15.73 1.21
CA GLU A 92 -0.78 -17.20 1.12
C GLU A 92 0.69 -17.67 1.22
N GLN A 93 1.61 -16.98 0.54
CA GLN A 93 3.04 -17.24 0.64
C GLN A 93 3.54 -17.09 2.09
N ALA A 94 3.12 -16.05 2.80
CA ALA A 94 3.50 -15.83 4.19
C ALA A 94 2.90 -16.90 5.13
N GLN A 95 1.65 -17.33 4.89
CA GLN A 95 1.03 -18.44 5.62
C GLN A 95 1.80 -19.75 5.42
N ALA A 96 2.21 -20.05 4.18
CA ALA A 96 3.02 -21.23 3.86
C ALA A 96 4.39 -21.19 4.57
N ARG A 97 5.05 -20.02 4.61
CA ARG A 97 6.30 -19.81 5.37
C ARG A 97 6.10 -20.02 6.87
N LEU A 98 5.04 -19.46 7.45
CA LEU A 98 4.71 -19.70 8.87
C LEU A 98 4.44 -21.18 9.15
N LYS A 99 3.74 -21.87 8.25
CA LYS A 99 3.51 -23.33 8.35
C LYS A 99 4.84 -24.10 8.30
N ALA A 100 5.75 -23.74 7.41
CA ALA A 100 7.09 -24.32 7.36
C ALA A 100 7.87 -24.08 8.68
N SER A 101 7.83 -22.87 9.24
CA SER A 101 8.44 -22.58 10.55
C SER A 101 7.81 -23.36 11.70
N LYS A 102 6.51 -23.71 11.64
CA LYS A 102 5.86 -24.61 12.60
C LYS A 102 6.34 -26.05 12.42
N TRP A 103 6.50 -26.52 11.18
CA TRP A 103 7.02 -27.87 10.89
C TRP A 103 8.50 -28.05 11.25
N ALA A 104 9.29 -26.98 11.31
CA ALA A 104 10.69 -27.02 11.73
C ALA A 104 10.88 -27.56 13.17
N TYR A 105 9.83 -27.59 13.99
CA TYR A 105 9.84 -28.24 15.31
C TYR A 105 9.71 -29.77 15.26
N SER A 106 9.37 -30.33 14.10
CA SER A 106 9.19 -31.78 13.91
C SER A 106 10.50 -32.43 13.46
N PRO A 107 10.69 -33.73 13.73
CA PRO A 107 11.82 -34.47 13.18
C PRO A 107 11.73 -34.52 11.65
N SER A 108 12.87 -34.33 11.00
CA SER A 108 13.05 -34.63 9.57
C SER A 108 13.44 -36.10 9.40
N LEU A 109 12.89 -36.74 8.35
CA LEU A 109 13.19 -38.11 7.96
C LEU A 109 13.67 -38.09 6.51
N ASN A 110 14.91 -38.52 6.26
CA ASN A 110 15.49 -38.55 4.93
C ASN A 110 15.85 -39.98 4.55
N LEU A 111 15.47 -40.39 3.34
CA LEU A 111 15.90 -41.64 2.72
C LEU A 111 16.91 -41.32 1.62
N GLY A 112 18.15 -41.75 1.82
CA GLY A 112 19.26 -41.56 0.89
C GLY A 112 19.75 -42.90 0.32
N PRO A 113 19.10 -43.44 -0.72
CA PRO A 113 19.66 -44.54 -1.48
C PRO A 113 20.76 -43.98 -2.40
N GLN A 114 21.93 -44.59 -2.38
CA GLN A 114 23.03 -44.25 -3.27
C GLN A 114 23.70 -45.53 -3.78
N GLY A 115 24.17 -45.48 -5.02
CA GLY A 115 24.89 -46.57 -5.67
C GLY A 115 26.04 -45.99 -6.46
N GLY A 116 27.22 -46.62 -6.36
CA GLY A 116 28.41 -46.15 -7.05
C GLY A 116 29.38 -47.28 -7.32
N TYR A 117 30.11 -47.17 -8.42
CA TYR A 117 31.23 -48.05 -8.73
C TYR A 117 32.52 -47.35 -8.33
N ASN A 118 33.26 -47.95 -7.40
CA ASN A 118 34.57 -47.45 -6.99
C ASN A 118 35.63 -48.38 -7.52
N TYR A 119 36.68 -47.84 -8.15
CA TYR A 119 37.85 -48.62 -8.52
C TYR A 119 39.09 -48.01 -7.84
N THR A 120 39.99 -48.87 -7.38
CA THR A 120 41.27 -48.47 -6.83
C THR A 120 42.38 -49.07 -7.69
N LEU A 121 43.31 -48.21 -8.09
CA LEU A 121 44.54 -48.59 -8.78
C LEU A 121 45.65 -48.66 -7.73
N ALA A 122 46.23 -49.84 -7.53
CA ALA A 122 47.39 -50.02 -6.69
C ALA A 122 48.58 -50.43 -7.57
N ASP A 123 49.64 -49.61 -7.59
CA ASP A 123 50.90 -49.93 -8.24
C ASP A 123 51.89 -50.48 -7.20
N ASN A 124 52.25 -51.75 -7.34
CA ASN A 124 53.30 -52.37 -6.56
C ASN A 124 54.47 -52.72 -7.49
N GLN A 125 55.45 -51.81 -7.55
CA GLN A 125 56.71 -51.98 -8.28
C GLN A 125 56.51 -52.39 -9.76
N GLY A 126 55.63 -51.69 -10.48
CA GLY A 126 55.43 -51.87 -11.92
C GLY A 126 54.29 -52.84 -12.28
N ASN A 127 53.65 -53.47 -11.29
CA ASN A 127 52.40 -54.20 -11.48
C ASN A 127 51.22 -53.36 -10.96
N VAL A 128 50.46 -52.78 -11.90
CA VAL A 128 49.22 -52.06 -11.60
C VAL A 128 48.08 -53.06 -11.46
N THR A 129 47.56 -53.22 -10.24
CA THR A 129 46.34 -53.99 -9.98
C THR A 129 45.15 -53.06 -9.88
N THR A 130 44.11 -53.35 -10.65
CA THR A 130 42.84 -52.62 -10.60
C THR A 130 41.81 -53.46 -9.86
N THR A 131 41.32 -52.96 -8.72
CA THR A 131 40.22 -53.59 -7.97
C THR A 131 38.99 -52.71 -8.05
N GLY A 132 37.92 -53.23 -8.63
CA GLY A 132 36.63 -52.55 -8.76
C GLY A 132 35.57 -53.16 -7.87
N THR A 133 34.80 -52.33 -7.17
CA THR A 133 33.72 -52.75 -6.28
C THR A 133 32.48 -51.89 -6.49
N TRP A 134 31.35 -52.55 -6.71
CA TRP A 134 30.03 -51.91 -6.67
C TRP A 134 29.59 -51.75 -5.23
N THR A 135 29.29 -50.51 -4.83
CA THR A 135 28.74 -50.20 -3.51
C THR A 135 27.34 -49.67 -3.66
N TYR A 136 26.39 -50.33 -3.00
CA TYR A 136 25.00 -49.88 -2.87
C TYR A 136 24.72 -49.68 -1.40
N ASN A 137 24.17 -48.53 -1.03
CA ASN A 137 23.67 -48.31 0.31
C ASN A 137 22.34 -47.57 0.31
N ALA A 138 21.47 -47.99 1.22
CA ALA A 138 20.20 -47.34 1.51
C ALA A 138 20.27 -46.87 2.96
N GLY A 139 20.34 -45.56 3.16
CA GLY A 139 20.37 -44.96 4.49
C GLY A 139 19.06 -44.23 4.80
N LEU A 140 18.48 -44.52 5.96
CA LEU A 140 17.46 -43.70 6.59
C LEU A 140 18.14 -42.85 7.67
N SER A 141 17.92 -41.53 7.64
CA SER A 141 18.38 -40.63 8.68
C SER A 141 17.23 -39.82 9.26
N VAL A 142 17.23 -39.66 10.58
CA VAL A 142 16.32 -38.81 11.33
C VAL A 142 17.14 -37.69 11.94
N SER A 143 16.68 -36.44 11.81
CA SER A 143 17.29 -35.29 12.47
C SER A 143 16.22 -34.40 13.08
N TRP A 144 16.36 -34.04 14.36
CA TRP A 144 15.41 -33.24 15.12
C TRP A 144 16.11 -32.16 15.93
N ASP A 145 15.82 -30.90 15.61
CA ASP A 145 16.37 -29.74 16.30
C ASP A 145 15.54 -29.43 17.56
N ILE A 146 16.21 -29.37 18.72
CA ILE A 146 15.58 -29.00 20.00
C ILE A 146 15.82 -27.53 20.28
N ASP A 147 14.74 -26.76 20.40
CA ASP A 147 14.80 -25.32 20.62
C ASP A 147 15.06 -24.96 22.09
N LEU A 148 16.32 -24.96 22.50
CA LEU A 148 16.73 -24.55 23.85
C LEU A 148 16.94 -23.03 23.98
N PHE A 149 17.49 -22.41 22.93
CA PHE A 149 17.91 -21.01 22.92
C PHE A 149 17.06 -20.15 21.96
N GLY A 150 15.82 -20.57 21.70
CA GLY A 150 14.83 -19.77 20.98
C GLY A 150 15.14 -19.50 19.51
N SER A 151 15.99 -20.29 18.86
CA SER A 151 16.28 -20.12 17.43
C SER A 151 15.04 -20.42 16.58
N LEU A 152 14.37 -21.55 16.86
CA LEU A 152 13.12 -21.92 16.19
C LEU A 152 11.96 -21.03 16.66
N LEU A 153 11.94 -20.63 17.93
CA LEU A 153 10.93 -19.74 18.50
C LEU A 153 10.93 -18.37 17.81
N ASN A 154 12.10 -17.77 17.68
CA ASN A 154 12.24 -16.48 17.01
C ASN A 154 11.97 -16.61 15.51
N ALA A 155 12.39 -17.69 14.84
CA ALA A 155 12.04 -17.94 13.45
C ALA A 155 10.51 -18.03 13.24
N LYS A 156 9.80 -18.77 14.10
CA LYS A 156 8.33 -18.87 14.07
C LYS A 156 7.66 -17.52 14.34
N ARG A 157 8.11 -16.78 15.36
CA ARG A 157 7.54 -15.47 15.71
C ARG A 157 7.80 -14.42 14.62
N GLY A 158 8.98 -14.43 14.01
CA GLY A 158 9.32 -13.60 12.85
C GLY A 158 8.43 -13.93 11.65
N ALA A 159 8.23 -15.22 11.33
CA ALA A 159 7.32 -15.64 10.28
C ALA A 159 5.85 -15.25 10.58
N GLN A 160 5.44 -15.23 11.85
CA GLN A 160 4.12 -14.76 12.26
C GLN A 160 3.97 -13.24 12.08
N ALA A 161 4.97 -12.45 12.49
CA ALA A 161 4.98 -11.01 12.25
C ALA A 161 4.97 -10.70 10.75
N ALA A 162 5.74 -11.43 9.95
CA ALA A 162 5.74 -11.31 8.50
C ALA A 162 4.37 -11.65 7.87
N LEU A 163 3.61 -12.59 8.42
CA LEU A 163 2.23 -12.85 7.99
C LEU A 163 1.33 -11.65 8.28
N LEU A 164 1.34 -11.14 9.51
CA LEU A 164 0.56 -9.95 9.89
C LEU A 164 0.93 -8.74 9.03
N GLN A 165 2.22 -8.58 8.70
CA GLN A 165 2.69 -7.56 7.76
C GLN A 165 2.06 -7.72 6.37
N GLN A 166 1.96 -8.93 5.82
CA GLN A 166 1.32 -9.14 4.51
C GLN A 166 -0.19 -8.95 4.55
N GLU A 167 -0.85 -9.32 5.66
CA GLU A 167 -2.28 -9.06 5.86
C GLU A 167 -2.57 -7.54 5.90
N ALA A 168 -1.74 -6.79 6.63
CA ALA A 168 -1.78 -5.33 6.67
C ALA A 168 -1.53 -4.71 5.29
N TYR A 169 -0.53 -5.22 4.56
CA TYR A 169 -0.24 -4.79 3.18
C TYR A 169 -1.42 -5.01 2.24
N ARG A 170 -2.06 -6.18 2.27
CA ARG A 170 -3.28 -6.45 1.48
C ARG A 170 -4.37 -5.44 1.80
N GLN A 171 -4.54 -5.11 3.08
CA GLN A 171 -5.52 -4.12 3.51
C GLN A 171 -5.17 -2.69 3.07
N ALA A 172 -3.87 -2.33 3.06
CA ALA A 172 -3.39 -1.06 2.51
C ALA A 172 -3.69 -0.95 1.01
N VAL A 173 -3.38 -2.01 0.25
CA VAL A 173 -3.67 -2.09 -1.20
C VAL A 173 -5.16 -1.98 -1.47
N ARG A 174 -6.00 -2.64 -0.67
CA ARG A 174 -7.47 -2.54 -0.78
C ARG A 174 -7.95 -1.10 -0.58
N SER A 175 -7.55 -0.46 0.52
CA SER A 175 -7.93 0.92 0.84
C SER A 175 -7.46 1.89 -0.25
N GLN A 176 -6.22 1.74 -0.72
CA GLN A 176 -5.67 2.53 -1.82
C GLN A 176 -6.45 2.33 -3.12
N LEU A 177 -6.81 1.09 -3.46
CA LEU A 177 -7.56 0.77 -4.67
C LEU A 177 -8.94 1.43 -4.66
N ILE A 178 -9.66 1.38 -3.55
CA ILE A 178 -10.96 2.05 -3.38
C ILE A 178 -10.81 3.56 -3.65
N ALA A 179 -9.84 4.20 -3.00
CA ALA A 179 -9.58 5.64 -3.20
C ALA A 179 -9.15 5.96 -4.65
N THR A 180 -8.31 5.14 -5.26
CA THR A 180 -7.86 5.31 -6.64
C THR A 180 -9.03 5.20 -7.64
N VAL A 181 -9.95 4.25 -7.45
CA VAL A 181 -11.16 4.12 -8.29
C VAL A 181 -12.05 5.35 -8.14
N ALA A 182 -12.32 5.78 -6.90
CA ALA A 182 -13.14 6.97 -6.64
C ALA A 182 -12.55 8.24 -7.25
N ASN A 183 -11.25 8.49 -7.04
CA ASN A 183 -10.57 9.65 -7.63
C ASN A 183 -10.57 9.62 -9.17
N ALA A 184 -10.35 8.44 -9.77
CA ALA A 184 -10.42 8.29 -11.23
C ALA A 184 -11.85 8.53 -11.77
N TYR A 185 -12.88 8.06 -11.06
CA TYR A 185 -14.28 8.30 -11.41
C TYR A 185 -14.64 9.79 -11.32
N TYR A 186 -14.29 10.47 -10.22
CA TYR A 186 -14.56 11.91 -10.08
C TYR A 186 -13.78 12.77 -11.08
N SER A 187 -12.55 12.37 -11.44
CA SER A 187 -11.79 13.04 -12.50
C SER A 187 -12.48 12.89 -13.86
N LEU A 188 -13.08 11.73 -14.12
CA LEU A 188 -13.84 11.49 -15.33
C LEU A 188 -15.14 12.32 -15.38
N LEU A 189 -15.86 12.44 -14.25
CA LEU A 189 -17.03 13.33 -14.13
C LEU A 189 -16.67 14.81 -14.33
N MET A 190 -15.55 15.24 -13.76
CA MET A 190 -15.02 16.60 -13.97
C MET A 190 -14.75 16.86 -15.46
N LEU A 191 -14.07 15.94 -16.14
CA LEU A 191 -13.78 16.06 -17.57
C LEU A 191 -15.05 16.04 -18.43
N ASP A 192 -16.04 15.23 -18.08
CA ASP A 192 -17.35 15.24 -18.74
C ASP A 192 -18.02 16.60 -18.63
N GLU A 193 -18.02 17.20 -17.45
CA GLU A 193 -18.62 18.53 -17.22
C GLU A 193 -17.83 19.65 -17.91
N GLN A 194 -16.50 19.62 -17.88
CA GLN A 194 -15.66 20.57 -18.62
C GLN A 194 -15.88 20.49 -20.14
N VAL A 195 -16.02 19.28 -20.70
CA VAL A 195 -16.37 19.08 -22.11
C VAL A 195 -17.76 19.66 -22.39
N ARG A 196 -18.76 19.37 -21.54
CA ARG A 196 -20.14 19.86 -21.72
C ARG A 196 -20.19 21.40 -21.73
N VAL A 197 -19.58 22.05 -20.74
CA VAL A 197 -19.51 23.52 -20.63
C VAL A 197 -18.77 24.14 -21.84
N SER A 198 -17.68 23.50 -22.28
CA SER A 198 -16.90 23.99 -23.41
C SER A 198 -17.62 23.81 -24.75
N GLU A 199 -18.35 22.71 -24.97
CA GLU A 199 -19.17 22.49 -26.17
C GLU A 199 -20.29 23.53 -26.31
N GLU A 200 -20.95 23.85 -25.19
CA GLU A 200 -21.97 24.89 -25.13
C GLU A 200 -21.37 26.25 -25.52
N ASN A 201 -20.21 26.59 -24.96
CA ASN A 201 -19.51 27.83 -25.27
C ASN A 201 -19.01 27.89 -26.73
N VAL A 202 -18.45 26.82 -27.28
CA VAL A 202 -18.05 26.75 -28.71
C VAL A 202 -19.25 27.04 -29.62
N THR A 203 -20.39 26.42 -29.31
CA THR A 203 -21.62 26.60 -30.09
C THR A 203 -22.09 28.06 -30.06
N LEU A 204 -22.16 28.64 -28.85
CA LEU A 204 -22.55 30.05 -28.67
C LEU A 204 -21.60 30.99 -29.41
N TRP A 205 -20.28 30.78 -29.33
CA TRP A 205 -19.28 31.62 -29.98
C TRP A 205 -19.34 31.53 -31.51
N ALA A 206 -19.60 30.34 -32.05
CA ALA A 206 -19.76 30.14 -33.49
C ALA A 206 -20.99 30.91 -34.04
N GLU A 207 -22.11 30.90 -33.32
CA GLU A 207 -23.30 31.69 -33.67
C GLU A 207 -23.06 33.20 -33.59
N GLN A 208 -22.30 33.62 -32.57
CA GLN A 208 -21.88 35.00 -32.36
C GLN A 208 -21.04 35.48 -33.56
N ILE A 209 -20.03 34.71 -33.97
CA ILE A 209 -19.16 35.03 -35.12
C ILE A 209 -19.98 35.12 -36.41
N ARG A 210 -20.95 34.21 -36.64
CA ARG A 210 -21.85 34.28 -37.79
C ARG A 210 -22.63 35.60 -37.84
N SER A 211 -23.05 36.10 -36.67
CA SER A 211 -23.71 37.40 -36.56
C SER A 211 -22.76 38.56 -36.89
N MET A 212 -21.50 38.50 -36.44
CA MET A 212 -20.50 39.52 -36.82
C MET A 212 -20.21 39.53 -38.31
N GLU A 213 -20.13 38.37 -38.95
CA GLU A 213 -19.91 38.27 -40.39
C GLU A 213 -21.04 38.93 -41.19
N ALA A 214 -22.29 38.81 -40.71
CA ALA A 214 -23.42 39.53 -41.29
C ALA A 214 -23.29 41.05 -41.07
N MET A 215 -22.85 41.48 -39.89
CA MET A 215 -22.62 42.90 -39.58
C MET A 215 -21.46 43.51 -40.37
N LEU A 216 -20.43 42.73 -40.69
CA LEU A 216 -19.30 43.16 -41.52
C LEU A 216 -19.78 43.53 -42.93
N LYS A 217 -20.69 42.73 -43.50
CA LYS A 217 -21.26 42.97 -44.84
C LYS A 217 -22.02 44.30 -44.95
N VAL A 218 -22.57 44.79 -43.84
CA VAL A 218 -23.29 46.08 -43.76
C VAL A 218 -22.44 47.19 -43.12
N GLY A 219 -21.13 46.97 -42.94
CA GLY A 219 -20.19 47.98 -42.45
C GLY A 219 -20.32 48.33 -40.96
N ARG A 220 -21.00 47.51 -40.15
CA ARG A 220 -21.22 47.76 -38.72
C ARG A 220 -20.10 47.26 -37.81
N VAL A 221 -19.26 46.34 -38.30
CA VAL A 221 -18.04 45.87 -37.63
C VAL A 221 -16.88 45.85 -38.64
N ASN A 222 -15.65 45.89 -38.15
CA ASN A 222 -14.46 45.83 -39.00
C ASN A 222 -13.95 44.39 -39.17
N GLU A 223 -13.14 44.15 -40.22
CA GLU A 223 -12.57 42.83 -40.54
C GLU A 223 -11.65 42.30 -39.43
N ASN A 224 -10.92 43.20 -38.76
CA ASN A 224 -10.03 42.83 -37.66
C ASN A 224 -10.80 42.18 -36.49
N ALA A 225 -11.98 42.72 -36.13
CA ALA A 225 -12.82 42.16 -35.06
C ALA A 225 -13.33 40.75 -35.41
N VAL A 226 -13.75 40.52 -36.67
CA VAL A 226 -14.17 39.19 -37.14
C VAL A 226 -12.98 38.22 -37.12
N THR A 227 -11.82 38.66 -37.60
CA THR A 227 -10.60 37.84 -37.62
C THR A 227 -10.14 37.45 -36.22
N GLN A 228 -10.12 38.40 -35.28
CA GLN A 228 -9.79 38.12 -33.87
C GLN A 228 -10.77 37.14 -33.24
N SER A 229 -12.07 37.30 -33.50
CA SER A 229 -13.10 36.41 -32.94
C SER A 229 -12.96 34.98 -33.48
N ARG A 230 -12.69 34.82 -34.78
CA ARG A 230 -12.37 33.51 -35.38
C ARG A 230 -11.14 32.87 -34.75
N ALA A 231 -10.07 33.66 -34.53
CA ALA A 231 -8.86 33.15 -33.89
C ALA A 231 -9.13 32.63 -32.47
N GLN A 232 -9.98 33.31 -31.69
CA GLN A 232 -10.37 32.84 -30.37
C GLN A 232 -11.25 31.58 -30.42
N LEU A 233 -12.19 31.49 -31.37
CA LEU A 233 -12.98 30.27 -31.58
C LEU A 233 -12.06 29.07 -31.87
N TYR A 234 -11.08 29.22 -32.76
CA TYR A 234 -10.12 28.14 -33.03
C TYR A 234 -9.31 27.72 -31.81
N GLY A 235 -8.97 28.68 -30.93
CA GLY A 235 -8.34 28.39 -29.65
C GLY A 235 -9.25 27.55 -28.74
N LEU A 236 -10.52 27.92 -28.64
CA LEU A 236 -11.51 27.21 -27.84
C LEU A 236 -11.80 25.80 -28.39
N GLU A 237 -11.93 25.66 -29.71
CA GLU A 237 -12.09 24.36 -30.38
C GLU A 237 -10.90 23.44 -30.13
N ALA A 238 -9.67 23.98 -30.14
CA ALA A 238 -8.46 23.22 -29.80
C ALA A 238 -8.46 22.77 -28.32
N SER A 239 -8.83 23.65 -27.39
CA SER A 239 -8.98 23.29 -25.98
C SER A 239 -10.04 22.22 -25.76
N LEU A 240 -11.19 22.31 -26.44
CA LEU A 240 -12.24 21.30 -26.38
C LEU A 240 -11.75 19.95 -26.92
N ALA A 241 -11.00 19.94 -28.04
CA ALA A 241 -10.43 18.73 -28.58
C ALA A 241 -9.47 18.05 -27.60
N ASP A 242 -8.66 18.82 -26.87
CA ASP A 242 -7.77 18.30 -25.84
C ASP A 242 -8.55 17.75 -24.63
N MET A 243 -9.59 18.43 -24.15
CA MET A 243 -10.44 17.92 -23.07
C MET A 243 -11.12 16.59 -23.45
N LYS A 244 -11.58 16.46 -24.70
CA LYS A 244 -12.14 15.19 -25.22
C LYS A 244 -11.11 14.06 -25.23
N ARG A 245 -9.85 14.36 -25.58
CA ARG A 245 -8.73 13.40 -25.49
C ARG A 245 -8.48 13.00 -24.04
N GLN A 246 -8.37 13.96 -23.12
CA GLN A 246 -8.16 13.71 -21.69
C GLN A 246 -9.27 12.84 -21.09
N ARG A 247 -10.54 13.11 -21.44
CA ARG A 247 -11.67 12.28 -21.04
C ARG A 247 -11.51 10.82 -21.48
N GLN A 248 -11.11 10.59 -22.73
CA GLN A 248 -10.90 9.24 -23.26
C GLN A 248 -9.75 8.52 -22.54
N GLU A 249 -8.66 9.24 -22.24
CA GLU A 249 -7.53 8.70 -21.50
C GLU A 249 -7.90 8.36 -20.05
N ALA A 250 -8.68 9.21 -19.39
CA ALA A 250 -9.20 8.95 -18.04
C ALA A 250 -10.12 7.72 -18.01
N GLU A 251 -11.01 7.57 -19.00
CA GLU A 251 -11.87 6.38 -19.12
C GLU A 251 -11.04 5.10 -19.36
N ASN A 252 -10.01 5.18 -20.22
CA ASN A 252 -9.09 4.06 -20.45
C ASN A 252 -8.29 3.70 -19.18
N ALA A 253 -7.83 4.70 -18.43
CA ALA A 253 -7.12 4.50 -17.18
C ALA A 253 -8.01 3.82 -16.13
N LEU A 254 -9.28 4.23 -16.03
CA LEU A 254 -10.26 3.59 -15.17
C LEU A 254 -10.50 2.13 -15.58
N CYS A 255 -10.69 1.83 -16.87
CA CYS A 255 -10.83 0.43 -17.34
C CYS A 255 -9.63 -0.45 -16.94
N SER A 256 -8.42 0.10 -17.01
CA SER A 256 -7.19 -0.58 -16.59
C SER A 256 -7.17 -0.88 -15.09
N ILE A 257 -7.58 0.08 -14.25
CA ILE A 257 -7.69 -0.10 -12.79
C ILE A 257 -8.71 -1.20 -12.45
N LEU A 258 -9.81 -1.29 -13.20
CA LEU A 258 -10.84 -2.33 -13.09
C LEU A 258 -10.36 -3.71 -13.57
N GLY A 259 -9.16 -3.82 -14.14
CA GLY A 259 -8.65 -5.07 -14.71
C GLY A 259 -9.35 -5.49 -16.00
N SER A 260 -9.90 -4.53 -16.76
CA SER A 260 -10.70 -4.78 -17.97
C SER A 260 -10.10 -4.12 -19.21
N VAL A 261 -10.43 -4.66 -20.38
CA VAL A 261 -10.18 -3.96 -21.66
C VAL A 261 -11.10 -2.74 -21.76
N TYR A 262 -10.82 -1.85 -22.72
CA TYR A 262 -11.67 -0.67 -22.94
C TYR A 262 -13.14 -1.07 -23.09
N THR A 263 -13.97 -0.50 -22.22
CA THR A 263 -15.42 -0.44 -22.35
C THR A 263 -15.86 0.97 -22.01
N LYS A 264 -16.97 1.40 -22.59
CA LYS A 264 -17.61 2.64 -22.14
C LYS A 264 -18.07 2.45 -20.70
N ILE A 265 -17.71 3.39 -19.83
CA ILE A 265 -18.10 3.34 -18.41
C ILE A 265 -19.39 4.15 -18.23
N GLU A 266 -20.44 3.51 -17.75
CA GLU A 266 -21.68 4.19 -17.34
C GLU A 266 -21.44 4.99 -16.05
N ARG A 267 -21.97 6.21 -15.98
CA ARG A 267 -21.67 7.16 -14.91
C ARG A 267 -22.75 8.24 -14.78
N GLY A 268 -22.84 8.85 -13.59
CA GLY A 268 -23.71 9.99 -13.29
C GLY A 268 -23.10 11.32 -13.72
N THR A 269 -23.51 12.40 -13.05
CA THR A 269 -22.94 13.74 -13.24
C THR A 269 -22.16 14.21 -12.01
N LEU A 270 -21.28 15.20 -12.19
CA LEU A 270 -20.50 15.77 -11.08
C LEU A 270 -21.39 16.44 -10.02
N ASP A 271 -22.48 17.08 -10.44
CA ASP A 271 -23.39 17.81 -9.54
C ASP A 271 -24.28 16.92 -8.68
N GLU A 272 -24.45 15.66 -9.07
CA GLU A 272 -25.20 14.66 -8.29
C GLU A 272 -24.34 14.01 -7.19
N GLN A 273 -23.03 14.26 -7.18
CA GLN A 273 -22.12 13.65 -6.21
C GLN A 273 -22.29 14.31 -4.84
N THR A 274 -22.57 13.48 -3.85
CA THR A 274 -22.71 13.91 -2.45
C THR A 274 -21.78 13.09 -1.59
N LEU A 275 -20.97 13.78 -0.77
CA LEU A 275 -20.14 13.17 0.25
C LEU A 275 -20.57 13.69 1.63
N PRO A 276 -20.41 12.90 2.70
CA PRO A 276 -20.68 13.36 4.06
C PRO A 276 -19.89 14.64 4.36
N GLN A 277 -20.58 15.69 4.81
CA GLN A 277 -19.98 16.98 5.19
C GLN A 277 -19.71 17.09 6.70
N ASP A 278 -20.45 16.33 7.52
CA ASP A 278 -20.21 16.22 8.95
C ASP A 278 -19.08 15.24 9.21
N PHE A 279 -17.86 15.73 9.11
CA PHE A 279 -16.72 15.02 9.67
C PHE A 279 -16.78 15.25 11.18
N SER A 280 -17.16 14.24 11.96
CA SER A 280 -16.90 14.28 13.42
C SER A 280 -15.38 14.16 13.60
N VAL A 281 -14.66 15.26 13.34
CA VAL A 281 -13.20 15.31 13.35
C VAL A 281 -12.73 15.42 14.80
N GLY A 282 -12.94 14.38 15.58
CA GLY A 282 -11.82 14.01 16.43
C GLY A 282 -11.05 12.95 15.65
N ILE A 283 -9.74 13.10 15.60
CA ILE A 283 -8.86 12.08 15.05
C ILE A 283 -8.24 11.43 16.28
N PRO A 284 -8.88 10.40 16.87
CA PRO A 284 -8.23 9.61 17.88
C PRO A 284 -6.84 9.24 17.39
N LEU A 285 -5.82 9.47 18.22
CA LEU A 285 -4.47 8.95 18.02
C LEU A 285 -4.46 7.46 17.62
N GLU A 286 -5.49 6.72 18.09
CA GLU A 286 -5.73 5.32 17.76
C GLU A 286 -6.00 5.08 16.27
N LEU A 287 -6.58 6.02 15.52
CA LEU A 287 -6.82 5.89 14.07
C LEU A 287 -5.52 5.83 13.28
N LEU A 288 -4.55 6.71 13.60
CA LEU A 288 -3.25 6.74 12.93
C LEU A 288 -2.46 5.46 13.19
N SER A 289 -2.41 5.03 14.45
CA SER A 289 -1.76 3.77 14.85
C SER A 289 -2.44 2.55 14.22
N ASN A 290 -3.75 2.65 14.00
CA ASN A 290 -4.47 1.57 13.39
C ASN A 290 -4.21 1.50 11.89
N ARG A 291 -3.87 2.55 11.12
CA ARG A 291 -3.77 2.53 9.64
C ARG A 291 -3.01 1.29 9.08
N PRO A 292 -3.44 0.69 7.95
CA PRO A 292 -2.85 -0.56 7.46
C PRO A 292 -1.36 -0.45 7.09
N ASP A 293 -0.93 0.66 6.52
CA ASP A 293 0.45 0.97 6.16
C ASP A 293 1.35 1.15 7.39
N VAL A 294 0.85 1.86 8.40
CA VAL A 294 1.53 2.02 9.70
C VAL A 294 1.66 0.67 10.41
N TYR A 295 0.58 -0.11 10.45
CA TYR A 295 0.59 -1.45 11.05
C TYR A 295 1.52 -2.41 10.28
N GLN A 296 1.58 -2.31 8.94
CA GLN A 296 2.53 -3.04 8.12
C GLN A 296 3.98 -2.69 8.52
N ALA A 297 4.31 -1.40 8.67
CA ALA A 297 5.63 -0.96 9.08
C ALA A 297 6.00 -1.43 10.50
N GLU A 298 5.02 -1.43 11.42
CA GLU A 298 5.21 -1.99 12.76
C GLU A 298 5.51 -3.50 12.72
N MET A 299 4.76 -4.26 11.91
CA MET A 299 4.97 -5.70 11.78
C MET A 299 6.29 -6.03 11.07
N ALA A 300 6.78 -5.16 10.18
CA ALA A 300 8.12 -5.25 9.62
C ALA A 300 9.20 -5.06 10.71
N LEU A 301 9.04 -4.07 11.59
CA LEU A 301 9.90 -3.89 12.76
C LEU A 301 9.86 -5.10 13.71
N ALA A 302 8.68 -5.63 14.00
CA ALA A 302 8.53 -6.83 14.82
C ALA A 302 9.24 -8.05 14.19
N SER A 303 9.15 -8.21 12.86
CA SER A 303 9.87 -9.25 12.11
C SER A 303 11.39 -9.09 12.21
N ALA A 304 11.90 -7.86 12.06
CA ALA A 304 13.32 -7.54 12.20
C ALA A 304 13.82 -7.81 13.64
N TYR A 305 13.04 -7.43 14.66
CA TYR A 305 13.32 -7.74 16.07
C TYR A 305 13.50 -9.25 16.31
N TYR A 306 12.60 -10.07 15.78
CA TYR A 306 12.73 -11.53 15.91
C TYR A 306 13.92 -12.09 15.12
N SER A 307 14.25 -11.49 13.98
CA SER A 307 15.46 -11.84 13.20
C SER A 307 16.75 -11.51 13.96
N THR A 308 16.82 -10.35 14.64
CA THR A 308 17.93 -10.02 15.55
C THR A 308 18.04 -11.03 16.68
N ASN A 309 16.93 -11.42 17.29
CA ASN A 309 16.94 -12.42 18.37
C ASN A 309 17.33 -13.82 17.88
N GLN A 310 16.96 -14.17 16.64
CA GLN A 310 17.46 -15.38 15.99
C GLN A 310 18.98 -15.30 15.76
N ALA A 311 19.51 -14.17 15.30
CA ALA A 311 20.96 -13.96 15.16
C ALA A 311 21.68 -14.03 16.52
N ARG A 312 21.07 -13.53 17.61
CA ARG A 312 21.57 -13.71 18.98
C ARG A 312 21.56 -15.17 19.43
N SER A 313 20.55 -15.95 19.04
CA SER A 313 20.49 -17.39 19.36
C SER A 313 21.64 -18.19 18.75
N ALA A 314 22.21 -17.73 17.63
CA ALA A 314 23.34 -18.38 16.98
C ALA A 314 24.65 -18.31 17.79
N PHE A 315 24.71 -17.49 18.84
CA PHE A 315 25.82 -17.46 19.82
C PHE A 315 25.68 -18.52 20.91
N TYR A 316 24.66 -19.37 20.88
CA TYR A 316 24.49 -20.47 21.82
C TYR A 316 24.61 -21.82 21.08
N PRO A 317 25.03 -22.90 21.78
CA PRO A 317 25.10 -24.23 21.19
C PRO A 317 23.73 -24.68 20.63
N LYS A 318 23.73 -25.38 19.50
CA LYS A 318 22.52 -26.02 18.96
C LYS A 318 22.46 -27.47 19.41
N LEU A 319 21.29 -27.91 19.89
CA LEU A 319 21.05 -29.30 20.23
C LEU A 319 20.24 -29.95 19.10
N THR A 320 20.87 -30.87 18.36
CA THR A 320 20.20 -31.70 17.36
C THR A 320 20.27 -33.15 17.80
N LEU A 321 19.12 -33.82 17.80
CA LEU A 321 19.02 -35.27 17.98
C LEU A 321 19.08 -35.91 16.60
N SER A 322 20.10 -36.71 16.32
CA SER A 322 20.24 -37.39 15.03
C SER A 322 20.38 -38.90 15.18
N GLY A 323 19.59 -39.64 14.39
CA GLY A 323 19.63 -41.10 14.35
C GLY A 323 19.77 -41.57 12.92
N SER A 324 20.41 -42.72 12.71
CA SER A 324 20.48 -43.33 11.39
C SER A 324 20.36 -44.84 11.46
N ALA A 325 19.72 -45.39 10.42
CA ALA A 325 19.64 -46.81 10.15
C ALA A 325 19.94 -47.00 8.66
N GLY A 326 20.78 -47.96 8.30
CA GLY A 326 21.11 -48.14 6.90
C GLY A 326 21.51 -49.57 6.58
N TRP A 327 21.56 -49.87 5.30
CA TRP A 327 22.03 -51.13 4.78
C TRP A 327 23.06 -50.86 3.69
N THR A 328 24.13 -51.67 3.64
CA THR A 328 25.16 -51.59 2.59
C THR A 328 25.60 -53.00 2.18
N ASN A 329 25.79 -53.20 0.88
CA ASN A 329 26.24 -54.50 0.34
C ASN A 329 27.69 -54.83 0.71
N SER A 330 28.51 -53.82 1.05
CA SER A 330 29.90 -53.99 1.47
C SER A 330 30.07 -54.65 2.85
N VAL A 331 29.06 -54.54 3.72
CA VAL A 331 29.05 -55.13 5.08
C VAL A 331 28.01 -56.26 5.18
N GLY A 332 27.06 -56.33 4.26
CA GLY A 332 26.07 -57.41 4.14
C GLY A 332 25.00 -57.43 5.24
N GLN A 333 25.02 -56.48 6.18
CA GLN A 333 24.10 -56.41 7.32
C GLN A 333 23.49 -55.02 7.47
N ALA A 334 22.34 -54.96 8.14
CA ALA A 334 21.73 -53.69 8.55
C ALA A 334 22.57 -53.05 9.67
N ILE A 335 23.00 -51.82 9.43
CA ILE A 335 23.71 -50.99 10.39
C ILE A 335 22.68 -50.13 11.11
N LEU A 336 22.38 -50.48 12.37
CA LEU A 336 21.54 -49.71 13.27
C LEU A 336 22.44 -49.00 14.27
N ASN A 337 22.40 -47.66 14.29
CA ASN A 337 23.12 -46.88 15.30
C ASN A 337 22.13 -46.07 16.17
N PRO A 338 21.35 -46.72 17.04
CA PRO A 338 20.47 -46.01 17.97
C PRO A 338 21.26 -45.23 19.03
N GLY A 339 22.49 -45.66 19.37
CA GLY A 339 23.41 -44.93 20.26
C GLY A 339 23.95 -43.63 19.67
N GLY A 340 23.85 -43.46 18.35
CA GLY A 340 24.15 -42.21 17.64
C GLY A 340 23.26 -41.05 18.10
N LEU A 341 22.03 -41.31 18.56
CA LEU A 341 21.08 -40.29 19.05
C LEU A 341 21.61 -39.45 20.21
N ILE A 342 22.49 -40.01 21.05
CA ILE A 342 23.02 -39.33 22.25
C ILE A 342 24.47 -38.89 22.05
N VAL A 343 25.29 -39.68 21.34
CA VAL A 343 26.71 -39.38 21.11
C VAL A 343 26.90 -38.22 20.13
N SER A 344 26.02 -38.06 19.12
CA SER A 344 26.05 -36.90 18.21
C SER A 344 25.55 -35.60 18.87
N ALA A 345 24.57 -35.70 19.76
CA ALA A 345 24.04 -34.58 20.54
C ALA A 345 25.12 -33.93 21.42
N LEU A 346 26.00 -34.75 22.03
CA LEU A 346 27.13 -34.26 22.85
C LEU A 346 28.29 -33.71 22.01
N ALA A 347 28.52 -34.23 20.79
CA ALA A 347 29.55 -33.71 19.89
C ALA A 347 29.16 -32.37 19.24
N GLN A 348 27.86 -32.10 19.05
CA GLN A 348 27.34 -30.85 18.47
C GLN A 348 27.18 -29.70 19.48
N LEU A 349 27.31 -29.98 20.78
CA LEU A 349 27.50 -28.93 21.80
C LEU A 349 28.83 -28.17 21.63
N ALA A 350 29.71 -28.62 20.73
CA ALA A 350 30.88 -27.88 20.29
C ALA A 350 30.46 -26.62 19.52
N GLN A 351 30.42 -25.50 20.23
CA GLN A 351 30.22 -24.18 19.63
C GLN A 351 31.47 -23.79 18.81
N PRO A 352 31.33 -23.23 17.59
CA PRO A 352 32.50 -22.75 16.86
C PRO A 352 33.10 -21.55 17.59
N ILE A 353 34.16 -21.79 18.37
CA ILE A 353 34.85 -20.77 19.19
C ILE A 353 35.54 -19.74 18.28
N PHE A 354 36.03 -20.17 17.11
CA PHE A 354 36.66 -19.32 16.08
C PHE A 354 35.94 -19.48 14.74
N ASN A 355 34.92 -18.64 14.48
CA ASN A 355 34.26 -18.56 13.16
C ASN A 355 34.58 -17.24 12.43
N LYS A 356 35.84 -16.78 12.50
CA LYS A 356 36.33 -15.54 11.85
C LYS A 356 35.44 -14.29 12.04
N GLY A 357 34.71 -14.21 13.15
CA GLY A 357 33.78 -13.10 13.44
C GLY A 357 32.44 -13.13 12.70
N GLN A 358 32.10 -14.18 11.94
CA GLN A 358 30.88 -14.26 11.13
C GLN A 358 29.59 -14.03 11.96
N LEU A 359 29.49 -14.63 13.16
CA LEU A 359 28.33 -14.46 14.03
C LEU A 359 28.17 -13.01 14.50
N THR A 360 29.28 -12.35 14.87
CA THR A 360 29.31 -10.94 15.25
C THR A 360 28.89 -10.04 14.10
N SER A 361 29.36 -10.32 12.88
CA SER A 361 28.96 -9.60 11.67
C SER A 361 27.47 -9.78 11.37
N ASN A 362 26.96 -11.02 11.39
CA ASN A 362 25.54 -11.29 11.15
C ASN A 362 24.63 -10.62 12.18
N LEU A 363 25.03 -10.61 13.46
CA LEU A 363 24.30 -9.89 14.50
C LEU A 363 24.33 -8.38 14.27
N ARG A 364 25.47 -7.83 13.82
CA ARG A 364 25.56 -6.40 13.49
C ARG A 364 24.65 -6.03 12.32
N VAL A 365 24.58 -6.88 11.29
CA VAL A 365 23.64 -6.73 10.16
C VAL A 365 22.20 -6.75 10.66
N ALA A 366 21.80 -7.78 11.43
CA ALA A 366 20.43 -7.89 11.92
C ALA A 366 20.02 -6.71 12.83
N LYS A 367 20.94 -6.24 13.70
CA LYS A 367 20.69 -5.02 14.50
C LYS A 367 20.51 -3.77 13.64
N ALA A 368 21.31 -3.62 12.57
CA ALA A 368 21.16 -2.50 11.66
C ALA A 368 19.82 -2.58 10.89
N GLU A 369 19.41 -3.77 10.46
CA GLU A 369 18.09 -3.99 9.82
C GLU A 369 16.92 -3.69 10.77
N GLU A 370 17.04 -4.02 12.06
CA GLU A 370 16.07 -3.65 13.09
C GLU A 370 15.97 -2.12 13.28
N GLU A 371 17.10 -1.42 13.35
CA GLU A 371 17.11 0.05 13.43
C GLU A 371 16.55 0.71 12.15
N ILE A 372 16.86 0.16 10.96
CA ILE A 372 16.27 0.62 9.70
C ILE A 372 14.75 0.45 9.74
N ALA A 373 14.25 -0.71 10.18
CA ALA A 373 12.82 -0.95 10.31
C ALA A 373 12.16 -0.02 11.35
N LYS A 374 12.86 0.32 12.45
CA LYS A 374 12.41 1.29 13.45
C LYS A 374 12.26 2.69 12.84
N LEU A 375 13.23 3.12 12.04
CA LEU A 375 13.17 4.39 11.32
C LEU A 375 12.07 4.40 10.26
N SER A 376 11.85 3.30 9.53
CA SER A 376 10.75 3.18 8.58
C SER A 376 9.38 3.24 9.27
N TYR A 377 9.21 2.60 10.42
CA TYR A 377 7.99 2.72 11.21
C TYR A 377 7.76 4.14 11.72
N LYS A 378 8.83 4.82 12.18
CA LYS A 378 8.76 6.24 12.54
C LYS A 378 8.30 7.10 11.37
N GLN A 379 8.88 6.91 10.19
CA GLN A 379 8.51 7.67 8.99
C GLN A 379 7.05 7.42 8.61
N ALA A 380 6.58 6.17 8.64
CA ALA A 380 5.18 5.85 8.35
C ALA A 380 4.19 6.59 9.27
N LEU A 381 4.52 6.77 10.55
CA LEU A 381 3.71 7.58 11.48
C LEU A 381 3.73 9.08 11.12
N LEU A 382 4.89 9.62 10.72
CA LEU A 382 5.03 11.02 10.32
C LEU A 382 4.27 11.30 9.02
N ASP A 383 4.41 10.42 8.01
CA ASP A 383 3.73 10.53 6.73
C ASP A 383 2.21 10.45 6.93
N ALA A 384 1.74 9.53 7.79
CA ALA A 384 0.32 9.42 8.12
C ALA A 384 -0.24 10.70 8.77
N GLY A 385 0.50 11.31 9.69
CA GLY A 385 0.14 12.58 10.30
C GLY A 385 0.13 13.73 9.27
N GLU A 386 1.17 13.82 8.44
CA GLU A 386 1.27 14.82 7.37
C GLU A 386 0.08 14.72 6.39
N GLU A 387 -0.25 13.52 5.91
CA GLU A 387 -1.37 13.31 4.99
C GLU A 387 -2.69 13.81 5.58
N VAL A 388 -2.97 13.48 6.84
CA VAL A 388 -4.21 13.90 7.51
C VAL A 388 -4.26 15.42 7.68
N ASN A 389 -3.18 16.04 8.16
CA ASN A 389 -3.12 17.50 8.32
C ASN A 389 -3.29 18.23 6.98
N ASN A 390 -2.64 17.74 5.92
CA ASN A 390 -2.74 18.32 4.58
C ASN A 390 -4.16 18.19 4.03
N ASN A 391 -4.80 17.04 4.16
CA ASN A 391 -6.17 16.83 3.68
C ASN A 391 -7.20 17.67 4.46
N LEU A 392 -7.06 17.79 5.78
CA LEU A 392 -7.95 18.64 6.58
C LEU A 392 -7.86 20.10 6.17
N TYR A 393 -6.64 20.63 6.04
CA TYR A 393 -6.44 22.00 5.61
C TYR A 393 -6.90 22.23 4.16
N ALA A 394 -6.68 21.26 3.28
CA ALA A 394 -7.15 21.32 1.90
C ALA A 394 -8.68 21.35 1.79
N LEU A 395 -9.41 20.62 2.64
CA LEU A 395 -10.88 20.68 2.65
C LEU A 395 -11.40 22.08 2.96
N GLU A 396 -10.85 22.73 4.00
CA GLU A 396 -11.20 24.10 4.37
C GLU A 396 -10.95 25.08 3.21
N ILE A 397 -9.77 25.01 2.60
CA ILE A 397 -9.38 25.91 1.53
C ILE A 397 -10.18 25.67 0.24
N TYR A 398 -10.43 24.41 -0.14
CA TYR A 398 -11.19 24.11 -1.36
C TYR A 398 -12.67 24.45 -1.23
N ASP A 399 -13.25 24.36 -0.04
CA ASP A 399 -14.59 24.88 0.22
C ASP A 399 -14.64 26.41 0.08
N GLU A 400 -13.67 27.13 0.66
CA GLU A 400 -13.59 28.59 0.48
C GLU A 400 -13.44 28.97 -1.00
N MET A 401 -12.55 28.30 -1.74
CA MET A 401 -12.34 28.51 -3.17
C MET A 401 -13.63 28.30 -3.97
N LEU A 402 -14.33 27.19 -3.72
CA LEU A 402 -15.60 26.89 -4.39
C LEU A 402 -16.63 27.99 -4.15
N GLN A 403 -16.76 28.49 -2.93
CA GLN A 403 -17.67 29.59 -2.61
C GLN A 403 -17.30 30.89 -3.36
N LYS A 404 -16.01 31.24 -3.41
CA LYS A 404 -15.54 32.46 -4.12
C LYS A 404 -15.70 32.35 -5.63
N HIS A 405 -15.30 31.23 -6.24
CA HIS A 405 -15.45 31.03 -7.68
C HIS A 405 -16.92 30.90 -8.10
N THR A 406 -17.78 30.33 -7.26
CA THR A 406 -19.24 30.31 -7.51
C THR A 406 -19.84 31.72 -7.50
N SER A 407 -19.41 32.56 -6.54
CA SER A 407 -19.83 33.96 -6.49
C SER A 407 -19.32 34.74 -7.72
N GLN A 408 -18.06 34.52 -8.10
CA GLN A 408 -17.46 35.12 -9.29
C GLN A 408 -18.20 34.71 -10.57
N MET A 409 -18.52 33.41 -10.73
CA MET A 409 -19.29 32.89 -11.85
C MET A 409 -20.65 33.60 -11.95
N THR A 410 -21.37 33.71 -10.82
CA THR A 410 -22.69 34.36 -10.77
C THR A 410 -22.63 35.84 -11.21
N ASP A 411 -21.61 36.59 -10.77
CA ASP A 411 -21.46 37.98 -11.18
C ASP A 411 -21.01 38.13 -12.64
N LEU A 412 -20.20 37.20 -13.15
CA LEU A 412 -19.81 37.16 -14.55
C LEU A 412 -20.97 36.77 -15.48
N GLU A 413 -21.89 35.93 -15.04
CA GLU A 413 -23.14 35.65 -15.78
C GLU A 413 -23.95 36.93 -15.97
N ARG A 414 -24.11 37.73 -14.91
CA ARG A 414 -24.77 39.04 -15.00
C ARG A 414 -24.00 40.02 -15.89
N SER A 415 -22.67 39.98 -15.84
CA SER A 415 -21.80 40.79 -16.69
C SER A 415 -22.00 40.47 -18.17
N VAL A 416 -22.05 39.19 -18.53
CA VAL A 416 -22.34 38.74 -19.90
C VAL A 416 -23.72 39.20 -20.36
N GLN A 417 -24.76 39.00 -19.55
CA GLN A 417 -26.12 39.45 -19.87
C GLN A 417 -26.20 40.96 -20.09
N THR A 418 -25.53 41.73 -19.24
CA THR A 418 -25.47 43.19 -19.35
C THR A 418 -24.70 43.61 -20.60
N ALA A 419 -23.58 42.95 -20.89
CA ALA A 419 -22.75 43.23 -22.04
C ALA A 419 -23.51 43.01 -23.35
N GLU A 420 -24.24 41.91 -23.44
CA GLU A 420 -25.08 41.58 -24.59
C GLU A 420 -26.22 42.57 -24.77
N TYR A 421 -26.88 42.96 -23.68
CA TYR A 421 -27.94 43.97 -23.71
C TYR A 421 -27.44 45.32 -24.22
N LEU A 422 -26.33 45.83 -23.67
CA LEU A 422 -25.74 47.11 -24.08
C LEU A 422 -25.25 47.08 -25.53
N TYR A 423 -24.67 45.96 -25.95
CA TYR A 423 -24.26 45.74 -27.34
C TYR A 423 -25.45 45.80 -28.30
N GLN A 424 -26.56 45.12 -27.98
CA GLN A 424 -27.78 45.14 -28.80
C GLN A 424 -28.45 46.53 -28.85
N LYS A 425 -28.34 47.32 -27.79
CA LYS A 425 -28.96 48.66 -27.67
C LYS A 425 -28.08 49.81 -28.15
N SER A 426 -26.94 49.54 -28.80
CA SER A 426 -26.04 50.54 -29.43
C SER A 426 -25.34 51.49 -28.45
N THR A 427 -25.39 51.22 -27.15
CA THR A 427 -24.78 52.09 -26.12
C THR A 427 -23.32 51.70 -25.89
N GLY A 428 -22.42 52.24 -26.72
CA GLY A 428 -20.97 52.35 -26.44
C GLY A 428 -20.14 51.07 -26.32
N MET A 429 -20.76 49.88 -26.21
CA MET A 429 -20.05 48.63 -25.98
C MET A 429 -19.62 47.99 -27.31
N THR A 430 -18.36 47.60 -27.37
CA THR A 430 -17.77 46.88 -28.49
C THR A 430 -18.04 45.39 -28.35
N TYR A 431 -18.06 44.71 -29.49
CA TYR A 431 -18.23 43.25 -29.48
C TYR A 431 -17.09 42.51 -28.78
N LEU A 432 -15.88 43.07 -28.81
CA LEU A 432 -14.71 42.53 -28.12
C LEU A 432 -14.94 42.48 -26.60
N GLU A 433 -15.67 43.44 -26.03
CA GLU A 433 -16.01 43.44 -24.61
C GLU A 433 -17.00 42.32 -24.26
N VAL A 434 -17.98 42.01 -25.12
CA VAL A 434 -18.88 40.86 -24.96
C VAL A 434 -18.11 39.54 -24.97
N LEU A 435 -17.18 39.38 -25.93
CA LEU A 435 -16.33 38.19 -25.98
C LEU A 435 -15.43 38.06 -24.76
N THR A 436 -14.86 39.18 -24.30
CA THR A 436 -14.01 39.19 -23.09
C THR A 436 -14.82 38.80 -21.84
N ALA A 437 -16.05 39.29 -21.71
CA ALA A 437 -16.96 38.90 -20.63
C ALA A 437 -17.29 37.40 -20.69
N ARG A 438 -17.61 36.86 -21.89
CA ARG A 438 -17.88 35.42 -22.09
C ARG A 438 -16.66 34.54 -21.80
N GLN A 439 -15.47 34.96 -22.23
CA GLN A 439 -14.23 34.25 -21.92
C GLN A 439 -13.99 34.20 -20.40
N SER A 440 -14.28 35.30 -19.71
CA SER A 440 -14.12 35.38 -18.25
C SER A 440 -15.11 34.45 -17.55
N LEU A 441 -16.36 34.42 -18.02
CA LEU A 441 -17.38 33.49 -17.52
C LEU A 441 -16.99 32.03 -17.74
N LEU A 442 -16.54 31.66 -18.95
CA LEU A 442 -16.09 30.29 -19.24
C LEU A 442 -14.97 29.86 -18.27
N THR A 443 -13.97 30.71 -18.05
CA THR A 443 -12.90 30.42 -17.07
C THR A 443 -13.48 30.21 -15.67
N ALA A 444 -14.41 31.05 -15.22
CA ALA A 444 -15.03 30.90 -13.90
C ALA A 444 -15.86 29.61 -13.78
N GLN A 445 -16.59 29.23 -14.83
CA GLN A 445 -17.33 27.96 -14.89
C GLN A 445 -16.39 26.76 -14.76
N LEU A 446 -15.27 26.74 -15.51
CA LEU A 446 -14.28 25.68 -15.45
C LEU A 446 -13.58 25.61 -14.08
N ASN A 447 -13.36 26.75 -13.41
CA ASN A 447 -12.82 26.80 -12.05
C ASN A 447 -13.79 26.18 -11.04
N VAL A 448 -15.09 26.51 -11.09
CA VAL A 448 -16.11 25.90 -10.22
C VAL A 448 -16.14 24.37 -10.37
N VAL A 449 -16.08 23.87 -11.62
CA VAL A 449 -16.01 22.43 -11.90
C VAL A 449 -14.75 21.80 -11.29
N SER A 450 -13.61 22.47 -11.40
CA SER A 450 -12.33 21.99 -10.83
C SER A 450 -12.35 21.99 -9.30
N ASP A 451 -12.91 23.03 -8.67
CA ASP A 451 -13.00 23.12 -7.21
C ASP A 451 -13.92 22.04 -6.62
N LYS A 452 -15.06 21.78 -7.26
CA LYS A 452 -15.94 20.66 -6.89
C LYS A 452 -15.20 19.32 -6.91
N TYR A 453 -14.42 19.07 -7.96
CA TYR A 453 -13.58 17.89 -8.06
C TYR A 453 -12.52 17.83 -6.94
N LEU A 454 -11.84 18.94 -6.66
CA LEU A 454 -10.82 19.01 -5.59
C LEU A 454 -11.42 18.70 -4.21
N LEU A 455 -12.63 19.19 -3.93
CA LEU A 455 -13.38 18.87 -2.73
C LEU A 455 -13.64 17.36 -2.62
N LEU A 456 -14.22 16.75 -3.66
CA LEU A 456 -14.49 15.30 -3.70
C LEU A 456 -13.20 14.48 -3.53
N GLN A 457 -12.16 14.82 -4.28
CA GLN A 457 -10.86 14.16 -4.22
C GLN A 457 -10.24 14.24 -2.82
N THR A 458 -10.31 15.40 -2.18
CA THR A 458 -9.73 15.61 -0.85
C THR A 458 -10.51 14.84 0.21
N THR A 459 -11.84 14.75 0.11
CA THR A 459 -12.64 13.93 1.01
C THR A 459 -12.29 12.44 0.87
N VAL A 460 -12.10 11.94 -0.35
CA VAL A 460 -11.61 10.57 -0.61
C VAL A 460 -10.24 10.33 0.03
N ASN A 461 -9.32 11.28 -0.15
CA ASN A 461 -7.97 11.17 0.41
C ASN A 461 -7.99 11.23 1.93
N LEU A 462 -8.83 12.06 2.53
CA LEU A 462 -9.03 12.11 3.98
C LEU A 462 -9.54 10.78 4.50
N TYR A 463 -10.60 10.21 3.88
CA TYR A 463 -11.15 8.91 4.22
C TYR A 463 -10.07 7.81 4.22
N ARG A 464 -9.28 7.74 3.14
CA ARG A 464 -8.13 6.81 3.04
C ARG A 464 -7.10 7.05 4.13
N SER A 465 -6.73 8.31 4.37
CA SER A 465 -5.68 8.69 5.33
C SER A 465 -6.08 8.39 6.79
N LEU A 466 -7.38 8.31 7.09
CA LEU A 466 -7.90 7.87 8.38
C LEU A 466 -8.06 6.35 8.48
N GLY A 467 -7.66 5.60 7.45
CA GLY A 467 -7.79 4.15 7.41
C GLY A 467 -9.14 3.66 6.87
N GLY A 468 -9.85 4.45 6.08
CA GLY A 468 -11.08 4.01 5.39
C GLY A 468 -10.85 2.82 4.45
N GLY A 469 -11.91 2.04 4.19
CA GLY A 469 -11.90 0.89 3.27
C GLY A 469 -11.42 -0.42 3.91
N ARG A 470 -11.47 -0.52 5.24
CA ARG A 470 -11.07 -1.68 6.05
C ARG A 470 -12.28 -2.53 6.42
N GLN A 471 -12.55 -3.56 5.63
CA GLN A 471 -13.54 -4.59 5.91
C GLN A 471 -12.99 -5.96 5.57
#